data_AF-A0A8J4F860-F1
#
_entry.id   AF-A0A8J4F860-F1
#
_cell.length_a   1.000
_cell.length_b   1.000
_cell.length_c   1.000
_cell.angle_alpha   90.00
_cell.angle_beta   90.00
_cell.angle_gamma   90.00
#
_symmetry.space_group_name_H-M   'P 1'
#
loop_
_entity.id
_entity.type
_entity.pdbx_description
1 polymer ?
#
loop_
_entity_poly.entity_id
_entity_poly.type
_entity_poly.pdbx_seq_one_letter_code
_entity_poly.pdbx_strand_id
1 'polypeptide(L)'
;MAGVQAEVAPQTLPLPGRDPRSTSNAIYHPDGVRVLLRLAKKYSVPLLFVTNNICNQLLKFQDAGEVLEQLLGLREGEGDLLRRISDTWFGMPHLKGKCVPFDWVAFAAMLLYDRAPTTMRVVQQELWVGRNDPSVLVLRDTSNQQQNDVVTKNLEGTELYGVVSSVSYVDHAEMLALAKYAVATHSKTTSVSK
;
A
#
# COMPACT_ATOMS: atom_id res chain seq x y z
N MET A 1 1.77 0.51 4.98
CA MET A 1 1.78 1.12 3.64
C MET A 1 2.46 2.47 3.73
N ALA A 2 3.59 2.64 3.05
CA ALA A 2 4.32 3.90 3.01
C ALA A 2 5.40 3.86 1.91
N GLY A 3 5.79 5.06 1.47
CA GLY A 3 6.92 5.28 0.58
C GLY A 3 6.68 4.99 -0.90
N VAL A 4 7.72 5.26 -1.68
CA VAL A 4 7.79 5.09 -3.13
C VAL A 4 9.02 4.29 -3.52
N GLN A 5 9.01 3.68 -4.70
CA GLN A 5 10.20 3.03 -5.27
C GLN A 5 11.11 4.07 -5.92
N ALA A 6 12.42 3.97 -5.68
CA ALA A 6 13.41 4.90 -6.23
C ALA A 6 13.45 4.84 -7.77
N GLU A 7 13.17 3.67 -8.34
CA GLU A 7 13.28 3.37 -9.77
C GLU A 7 12.10 3.90 -10.59
N VAL A 8 11.04 4.37 -9.93
CA VAL A 8 9.80 4.80 -10.58
C VAL A 8 9.50 6.26 -10.21
N ALA A 9 8.99 7.04 -11.17
CA ALA A 9 8.47 8.36 -10.86
C ALA A 9 7.39 8.25 -9.76
N PRO A 10 7.38 9.15 -8.75
CA PRO A 10 6.38 9.06 -7.69
C PRO A 10 4.95 9.15 -8.26
N GLN A 11 4.11 8.17 -7.92
CA GLN A 11 2.72 8.07 -8.39
C GLN A 11 1.72 8.52 -7.33
N THR A 12 2.12 9.47 -6.50
CA THR A 12 1.28 9.99 -5.42
C THR A 12 0.41 11.15 -5.95
N LEU A 13 -0.76 11.40 -5.35
CA LEU A 13 -1.66 12.47 -5.81
C LEU A 13 -1.02 13.86 -5.66
N PRO A 14 -0.92 14.71 -6.70
CA PRO A 14 -0.30 16.02 -6.55
C PRO A 14 -1.09 16.88 -5.55
N LEU A 15 -0.46 17.27 -4.44
CA LEU A 15 -1.03 18.17 -3.44
C LEU A 15 -0.11 19.41 -3.30
N PRO A 16 -0.66 20.63 -3.22
CA PRO A 16 0.14 21.84 -3.01
C PRO A 16 0.98 21.74 -1.74
N GLY A 17 2.26 22.11 -1.83
CA GLY A 17 3.19 22.13 -0.69
C GLY A 17 3.69 20.76 -0.22
N ARG A 18 3.31 19.67 -0.89
CA ARG A 18 3.74 18.31 -0.54
C ARG A 18 4.86 17.82 -1.46
N ASP A 19 5.87 17.17 -0.87
CA ASP A 19 6.83 16.38 -1.63
C ASP A 19 6.13 15.22 -2.35
N PRO A 20 6.34 15.03 -3.67
CA PRO A 20 5.69 13.97 -4.42
C PRO A 20 6.08 12.55 -3.97
N ARG A 21 7.16 12.38 -3.20
CA ARG A 21 7.56 11.09 -2.63
C ARG A 21 6.84 10.77 -1.33
N SER A 22 6.24 11.77 -0.67
CA SER A 22 5.50 11.57 0.58
C SER A 22 4.12 10.99 0.32
N THR A 23 3.79 9.90 1.01
CA THR A 23 2.44 9.32 1.00
C THR A 23 1.53 10.03 2.00
N SER A 24 0.21 9.99 1.79
CA SER A 24 -0.76 10.59 2.72
C SER A 24 -0.62 10.09 4.16
N ASN A 25 -0.25 8.81 4.35
CA ASN A 25 -0.05 8.23 5.69
C ASN A 25 1.14 8.85 6.43
N ALA A 26 2.17 9.27 5.70
CA ALA A 26 3.41 9.77 6.28
C ALA A 26 3.40 11.30 6.45
N ILE A 27 2.76 12.03 5.53
CA ILE A 27 2.85 13.50 5.50
C ILE A 27 2.12 14.18 6.66
N TYR A 28 1.03 13.60 7.16
CA TYR A 28 0.29 14.22 8.27
C TYR A 28 1.00 14.08 9.62
N HIS A 29 1.94 13.13 9.75
CA HIS A 29 2.62 12.83 11.01
C HIS A 29 4.13 12.52 10.81
N PRO A 30 4.93 13.44 10.25
CA PRO A 30 6.36 13.21 9.99
C PRO A 30 7.15 12.88 11.26
N ASP A 31 6.83 13.52 12.39
CA ASP A 31 7.46 13.18 13.68
C ASP A 31 7.08 11.78 14.16
N GLY A 32 5.86 11.33 13.88
CA GLY A 32 5.42 9.96 14.14
C GLY A 32 6.22 8.94 13.35
N VAL A 33 6.50 9.23 12.07
CA VAL A 33 7.37 8.38 11.22
C VAL A 33 8.78 8.29 11.81
N ARG A 34 9.37 9.43 12.18
CA ARG A 34 10.71 9.48 12.80
C ARG A 34 10.77 8.64 14.09
N VAL A 35 9.77 8.79 14.96
CA VAL A 35 9.69 8.00 16.20
C VAL A 35 9.54 6.51 15.88
N LEU A 36 8.67 6.14 14.95
CA LEU A 36 8.46 4.75 14.53
C LEU A 36 9.75 4.11 14.02
N LEU A 37 10.44 4.75 13.09
CA LEU A 37 11.71 4.24 12.54
C LEU A 37 12.77 4.10 13.62
N ARG A 38 12.90 5.10 14.51
CA ARG A 38 13.85 5.02 15.63
C ARG A 38 13.55 3.86 16.57
N LEU A 39 12.28 3.66 16.93
CA LEU A 39 11.87 2.56 17.82
C LEU A 39 12.06 1.20 17.14
N ALA A 40 11.71 1.09 15.85
CA ALA A 40 11.92 -0.13 15.08
C ALA A 40 13.40 -0.53 15.06
N LYS A 41 14.30 0.43 14.79
CA LYS A 41 15.75 0.20 14.85
C LYS A 41 16.22 -0.19 16.25
N LYS A 42 15.78 0.54 17.28
CA LYS A 42 16.20 0.32 18.68
C LYS A 42 15.83 -1.07 19.20
N TYR A 43 14.67 -1.59 18.81
CA TYR A 43 14.14 -2.86 19.29
C TYR A 43 14.19 -3.97 18.24
N SER A 44 14.92 -3.77 17.14
CA SER A 44 15.04 -4.73 16.03
C SER A 44 13.69 -5.23 15.50
N VAL A 45 12.70 -4.35 15.44
CA VAL A 45 11.38 -4.69 14.89
C VAL A 45 11.49 -4.71 13.36
N PRO A 46 11.19 -5.83 12.71
CA PRO A 46 11.23 -5.90 11.25
C PRO A 46 10.14 -4.99 10.65
N LEU A 47 10.52 -4.23 9.63
CA LEU A 47 9.61 -3.38 8.88
C LEU A 47 9.28 -4.04 7.54
N LEU A 48 7.98 -4.21 7.28
CA LEU A 48 7.44 -4.63 5.99
C LEU A 48 6.82 -3.43 5.27
N PHE A 49 7.44 -3.02 4.18
CA PHE A 49 6.94 -1.94 3.35
C PHE A 49 6.02 -2.47 2.24
N VAL A 50 4.95 -1.72 2.01
CA VAL A 50 4.09 -1.84 0.83
C VAL A 50 4.00 -0.42 0.28
N THR A 51 4.70 -0.18 -0.83
CA THR A 51 4.82 1.16 -1.43
C THR A 51 3.59 1.53 -2.24
N ASN A 52 3.39 2.83 -2.47
CA ASN A 52 2.32 3.31 -3.33
C ASN A 52 2.44 2.77 -4.76
N ASN A 53 3.66 2.68 -5.30
CA ASN A 53 3.91 2.15 -6.64
C ASN A 53 3.44 0.69 -6.75
N ILE A 54 3.78 -0.13 -5.76
CA ILE A 54 3.36 -1.53 -5.70
C ILE A 54 1.85 -1.65 -5.55
N CYS A 55 1.20 -0.86 -4.68
CA CYS A 55 -0.26 -0.90 -4.56
C CYS A 55 -0.97 -0.60 -5.90
N ASN A 56 -0.48 0.41 -6.63
CA ASN A 56 -1.02 0.77 -7.95
C ASN A 56 -0.83 -0.34 -9.00
N GLN A 57 0.21 -1.16 -8.87
CA GLN A 57 0.47 -2.29 -9.77
C GLN A 57 -0.35 -3.52 -9.40
N LEU A 58 -0.51 -3.80 -8.11
CA LEU A 58 -1.08 -5.05 -7.61
C LEU A 58 -2.60 -5.11 -7.71
N LEU A 59 -3.29 -4.01 -7.41
CA LEU A 59 -4.74 -4.03 -7.32
C LEU A 59 -5.34 -2.66 -7.64
N LYS A 60 -5.95 -2.56 -8.81
CA LYS A 60 -6.47 -1.30 -9.33
C LYS A 60 -7.78 -1.51 -10.10
N PHE A 61 -8.77 -0.71 -9.77
CA PHE A 61 -10.12 -0.78 -10.31
C PHE A 61 -10.49 0.49 -11.08
N GLN A 62 -11.48 0.36 -11.96
CA GLN A 62 -12.05 1.42 -12.77
C GLN A 62 -12.97 2.32 -11.95
N ASP A 63 -13.77 1.74 -11.08
CA ASP A 63 -14.78 2.45 -10.30
C ASP A 63 -15.21 1.66 -9.04
N ALA A 64 -16.17 2.24 -8.30
CA ALA A 64 -16.77 1.64 -7.11
C ALA A 64 -17.47 0.30 -7.40
N GLY A 65 -18.09 0.14 -8.57
CA GLY A 65 -18.81 -1.07 -8.94
C GLY A 65 -17.86 -2.27 -9.05
N GLU A 66 -16.70 -2.05 -9.70
CA GLU A 66 -15.69 -3.08 -9.84
C GLU A 66 -15.09 -3.49 -8.48
N VAL A 67 -14.93 -2.55 -7.54
CA VAL A 67 -14.52 -2.87 -6.16
C VAL A 67 -15.56 -3.77 -5.48
N LEU A 68 -16.84 -3.45 -5.58
CA LEU A 68 -17.90 -4.23 -4.92
C LEU A 68 -18.00 -5.65 -5.49
N GLU A 69 -17.96 -5.78 -6.81
CA GLU A 69 -18.10 -7.07 -7.50
C GLU A 69 -16.84 -7.93 -7.37
N GLN A 70 -15.68 -7.38 -7.73
CA GLN A 70 -14.46 -8.18 -7.86
C GLN A 70 -13.76 -8.38 -6.52
N LEU A 71 -13.63 -7.32 -5.72
CA LEU A 71 -12.95 -7.40 -4.41
C LEU A 71 -13.85 -8.01 -3.35
N LEU A 72 -15.06 -7.48 -3.18
CA LEU A 72 -15.94 -7.91 -2.08
C LEU A 72 -16.85 -9.09 -2.44
N GLY A 73 -17.00 -9.41 -3.74
CA GLY A 73 -17.87 -10.49 -4.20
C GLY A 73 -19.36 -10.20 -3.97
N LEU A 74 -19.73 -8.92 -3.82
CA LEU A 74 -21.09 -8.50 -3.52
C LEU A 74 -21.90 -8.35 -4.80
N ARG A 75 -23.10 -8.95 -4.80
CA ARG A 75 -24.07 -8.77 -5.88
C ARG A 75 -24.88 -7.49 -5.69
N GLU A 76 -25.62 -7.12 -6.73
CA GLU A 76 -26.60 -6.03 -6.64
C GLU A 76 -27.60 -6.32 -5.50
N GLY A 77 -27.84 -5.32 -4.64
CA GLY A 77 -28.68 -5.46 -3.45
C GLY A 77 -28.01 -6.01 -2.19
N GLU A 78 -26.75 -6.46 -2.26
CA GLU A 78 -25.99 -6.91 -1.07
C GLU A 78 -25.07 -5.79 -0.52
N GLY A 79 -24.81 -5.84 0.79
CA GLY A 79 -23.77 -5.03 1.44
C GLY A 79 -23.98 -3.51 1.37
N ASP A 80 -25.19 -3.01 1.65
CA ASP A 80 -25.59 -1.60 1.47
C ASP A 80 -24.59 -0.59 2.07
N LEU A 81 -24.06 -0.85 3.28
CA LEU A 81 -23.05 0.03 3.88
C LEU A 81 -21.74 0.05 3.09
N LEU A 82 -21.23 -1.12 2.68
CA LEU A 82 -20.00 -1.23 1.90
C LEU A 82 -20.15 -0.59 0.53
N ARG A 83 -21.33 -0.73 -0.09
CA ARG A 83 -21.71 -0.03 -1.31
C ARG A 83 -21.63 1.48 -1.14
N ARG A 84 -22.29 2.04 -0.12
CA ARG A 84 -22.26 3.48 0.17
C ARG A 84 -20.85 4.00 0.41
N ILE A 85 -20.01 3.26 1.13
CA ILE A 85 -18.60 3.63 1.36
C ILE A 85 -17.83 3.63 0.04
N SER A 86 -17.95 2.55 -0.75
CA SER A 86 -17.26 2.45 -2.05
C SER A 86 -17.71 3.52 -3.02
N ASP A 87 -19.02 3.81 -3.12
CA ASP A 87 -19.54 4.87 -4.00
C ASP A 87 -19.06 6.25 -3.56
N THR A 88 -19.01 6.51 -2.25
CA THR A 88 -18.52 7.79 -1.71
C THR A 88 -17.02 7.97 -1.98
N TRP A 89 -16.24 6.91 -1.79
CA TRP A 89 -14.79 6.97 -1.87
C TRP A 89 -14.26 6.87 -3.31
N PHE A 90 -14.85 6.01 -4.13
CA PHE A 90 -14.40 5.70 -5.49
C PHE A 90 -15.32 6.28 -6.59
N GLY A 91 -16.50 6.80 -6.25
CA GLY A 91 -17.44 7.39 -7.21
C GLY A 91 -17.08 8.80 -7.68
N MET A 92 -16.00 9.41 -7.16
CA MET A 92 -15.56 10.73 -7.60
C MET A 92 -14.96 10.68 -9.03
N PRO A 93 -15.37 11.55 -9.98
CA PRO A 93 -14.95 11.47 -11.38
C PRO A 93 -13.43 11.46 -11.60
N HIS A 94 -12.67 12.17 -10.76
CA HIS A 94 -11.22 12.28 -10.88
C HIS A 94 -10.46 11.03 -10.39
N LEU A 95 -11.15 10.09 -9.75
CA LEU A 95 -10.64 8.79 -9.29
C LEU A 95 -10.96 7.63 -10.24
N LYS A 96 -11.73 7.88 -11.31
CA LYS A 96 -12.01 6.87 -12.34
C LYS A 96 -10.71 6.30 -12.92
N GLY A 97 -10.60 4.98 -12.94
CA GLY A 97 -9.39 4.28 -13.38
C GLY A 97 -8.17 4.51 -12.48
N LYS A 98 -8.38 4.93 -11.21
CA LYS A 98 -7.36 5.15 -10.17
C LYS A 98 -7.80 4.59 -8.81
N CYS A 99 -8.81 3.71 -8.80
CA CYS A 99 -9.38 3.18 -7.57
C CYS A 99 -8.46 2.07 -7.04
N VAL A 100 -7.63 2.39 -6.04
CA VAL A 100 -6.70 1.46 -5.41
C VAL A 100 -7.05 1.35 -3.93
N PRO A 101 -7.41 0.16 -3.41
CA PRO A 101 -7.67 -0.04 -1.99
C PRO A 101 -6.34 -0.25 -1.24
N PHE A 102 -5.55 0.81 -1.10
CA PHE A 102 -4.17 0.76 -0.58
C PHE A 102 -4.04 -0.02 0.74
N ASP A 103 -4.94 0.25 1.69
CA ASP A 103 -4.89 -0.39 3.02
C ASP A 103 -5.26 -1.88 2.95
N TRP A 104 -6.13 -2.28 2.01
CA TRP A 104 -6.42 -3.70 1.77
C TRP A 104 -5.19 -4.45 1.27
N VAL A 105 -4.47 -3.88 0.30
CA VAL A 105 -3.23 -4.48 -0.22
C VAL A 105 -2.22 -4.68 0.91
N ALA A 106 -2.05 -3.67 1.76
CA ALA A 106 -1.13 -3.75 2.89
C ALA A 106 -1.58 -4.75 3.97
N PHE A 107 -2.89 -4.82 4.25
CA PHE A 107 -3.45 -5.77 5.20
C PHE A 107 -3.33 -7.22 4.70
N ALA A 108 -3.68 -7.47 3.44
CA ALA A 108 -3.53 -8.78 2.80
C ALA A 108 -2.06 -9.23 2.81
N ALA A 109 -1.13 -8.33 2.44
CA ALA A 109 0.30 -8.62 2.51
C ALA A 109 0.75 -8.99 3.94
N MET A 110 0.27 -8.28 4.97
CA MET A 110 0.57 -8.60 6.37
C MET A 110 0.04 -9.97 6.79
N LEU A 111 -1.17 -10.36 6.35
CA LEU A 111 -1.73 -11.68 6.62
C LEU A 111 -0.90 -12.79 5.97
N LEU A 112 -0.45 -12.57 4.73
CA LEU A 112 0.32 -13.55 3.95
C LEU A 112 1.80 -13.62 4.36
N TYR A 113 2.34 -12.58 4.99
CA TYR A 113 3.73 -12.51 5.43
C TYR A 113 4.13 -13.69 6.31
N ASP A 114 5.19 -14.40 5.89
CA ASP A 114 5.71 -15.66 6.42
C ASP A 114 4.75 -16.87 6.43
N ARG A 115 3.49 -16.70 6.03
CA ARG A 115 2.47 -17.76 6.05
C ARG A 115 2.24 -18.40 4.69
N ALA A 116 2.38 -17.64 3.61
CA ALA A 116 2.12 -18.11 2.26
C ALA A 116 3.21 -17.63 1.28
N PRO A 117 4.44 -18.16 1.39
CA PRO A 117 5.60 -17.69 0.62
C PRO A 117 5.47 -17.89 -0.91
N THR A 118 4.54 -18.75 -1.35
CA THR A 118 4.25 -18.95 -2.78
C THR A 118 3.29 -17.91 -3.35
N THR A 119 2.51 -17.22 -2.50
CA THR A 119 1.51 -16.23 -2.92
C THR A 119 1.99 -14.79 -2.76
N MET A 120 3.16 -14.58 -2.16
CA MET A 120 3.75 -13.25 -1.98
C MET A 120 5.26 -13.30 -2.13
N ARG A 121 5.83 -12.28 -2.80
CA ARG A 121 7.29 -12.09 -2.90
C ARG A 121 7.73 -10.84 -2.15
N VAL A 122 8.57 -11.06 -1.15
CA VAL A 122 9.24 -9.99 -0.40
C VAL A 122 10.69 -9.89 -0.85
N VAL A 123 11.15 -8.66 -1.06
CA VAL A 123 12.53 -8.33 -1.42
C VAL A 123 13.16 -7.47 -0.33
N GLN A 124 14.47 -7.52 -0.22
CA GLN A 124 15.24 -6.61 0.64
C GLN A 124 15.59 -5.36 -0.15
N GLN A 125 15.26 -4.19 0.40
CA GLN A 125 15.50 -2.90 -0.24
C GLN A 125 16.15 -1.93 0.74
N GLU A 126 16.97 -1.02 0.23
CA GLU A 126 17.45 0.10 1.03
C GLU A 126 16.30 1.08 1.28
N LEU A 127 16.07 1.42 2.54
CA LEU A 127 15.19 2.52 2.92
C LEU A 127 15.99 3.81 3.05
N TRP A 128 15.62 4.79 2.25
CA TRP A 128 16.13 6.15 2.28
C TRP A 128 15.05 7.09 2.81
N VAL A 129 15.41 7.95 3.76
CA VAL A 129 14.48 8.82 4.50
C VAL A 129 14.87 10.28 4.26
N GLY A 130 13.91 11.18 4.07
CA GLY A 130 14.20 12.60 3.90
C GLY A 130 14.89 13.20 5.12
N ARG A 131 16.02 13.91 4.91
CA ARG A 131 16.81 14.51 6.00
C ARG A 131 16.02 15.56 6.78
N ASN A 132 15.30 16.39 6.03
CA ASN A 132 14.51 17.51 6.57
C ASN A 132 13.02 17.16 6.71
N ASP A 133 12.56 16.12 6.00
CA ASP A 133 11.16 15.68 6.01
C ASP A 133 11.09 14.15 6.11
N PRO A 134 10.88 13.59 7.31
CA PRO A 134 10.75 12.14 7.53
C PRO A 134 9.53 11.51 6.84
N SER A 135 8.60 12.31 6.29
CA SER A 135 7.49 11.77 5.51
C SER A 135 7.93 11.25 4.13
N VAL A 136 9.08 11.70 3.64
CA VAL A 136 9.72 11.20 2.42
C VAL A 136 10.41 9.87 2.73
N LEU A 137 9.82 8.79 2.20
CA LEU A 137 10.33 7.42 2.35
C LEU A 137 10.52 6.82 0.97
N VAL A 138 11.74 6.44 0.63
CA VAL A 138 12.11 5.95 -0.69
C VAL A 138 12.79 4.59 -0.54
N LEU A 139 12.26 3.57 -1.22
CA LEU A 139 12.83 2.24 -1.24
C LEU A 139 13.58 2.00 -2.54
N ARG A 140 14.84 1.60 -2.44
CA ARG A 140 15.70 1.31 -3.58
C ARG A 140 16.02 -0.18 -3.64
N ASP A 141 15.86 -0.76 -4.82
CA ASP A 141 16.32 -2.12 -5.10
C ASP A 141 17.83 -2.12 -5.37
N THR A 142 18.60 -2.81 -4.51
CA THR A 142 20.05 -2.93 -4.67
C THR A 142 20.47 -4.02 -5.65
N SER A 143 19.55 -4.93 -6.02
CA SER A 143 19.82 -5.97 -7.01
C SER A 143 19.82 -5.42 -8.43
N ASN A 144 19.13 -4.30 -8.66
CA ASN A 144 19.08 -3.62 -9.94
C ASN A 144 19.97 -2.36 -9.90
N GLN A 145 21.26 -2.53 -10.24
CA GLN A 145 22.26 -1.46 -10.15
C GLN A 145 22.18 -0.40 -11.26
N GLN A 146 21.13 -0.37 -12.08
CA GLN A 146 20.98 0.67 -13.09
C GLN A 146 20.77 2.03 -12.42
N GLN A 147 21.83 2.84 -12.35
CA GLN A 147 21.71 4.26 -12.06
C GLN A 147 20.95 4.92 -13.20
N ASN A 148 19.76 5.41 -12.87
CA ASN A 148 18.89 6.18 -13.75
C ASN A 148 18.64 7.54 -13.08
N ASP A 149 18.48 8.60 -13.88
CA ASP A 149 18.14 9.95 -13.41
C ASP A 149 16.95 9.95 -12.44
N VAL A 150 15.99 9.04 -12.63
CA VAL A 150 14.84 8.85 -11.73
C VAL A 150 15.28 8.46 -10.32
N VAL A 151 16.21 7.51 -10.21
CA VAL A 151 16.75 7.05 -8.91
C VAL A 151 17.49 8.19 -8.23
N THR A 152 18.40 8.87 -8.94
CA THR A 152 19.16 10.01 -8.41
C THR A 152 18.23 11.09 -7.87
N LYS A 153 17.21 11.47 -8.64
CA LYS A 153 16.22 12.48 -8.24
C LYS A 153 15.40 12.03 -7.03
N ASN A 154 14.99 10.77 -6.99
CA ASN A 154 14.20 10.25 -5.88
C ASN A 154 15.00 10.17 -4.58
N LEU A 155 16.31 9.92 -4.64
CA LEU A 155 17.20 9.87 -3.47
C LEU A 155 17.71 11.25 -3.03
N GLU A 156 17.51 12.29 -3.82
CA GLU A 156 17.98 13.64 -3.48
C GLU A 156 17.40 14.13 -2.14
N GLY A 157 18.26 14.67 -1.27
CA GLY A 157 17.86 15.17 0.05
C GLY A 157 17.49 14.07 1.07
N THR A 158 17.77 12.80 0.77
CA THR A 158 17.54 11.68 1.69
C THR A 158 18.84 11.20 2.37
N GLU A 159 18.68 10.37 3.39
CA GLU A 159 19.74 9.63 4.08
C GLU A 159 19.36 8.15 4.21
N LEU A 160 20.37 7.27 4.15
CA LEU A 160 20.16 5.83 4.28
C LEU A 160 19.81 5.47 5.73
N TYR A 161 18.63 4.90 5.94
CA TYR A 161 18.22 4.37 7.23
C TYR A 161 18.78 2.96 7.49
N GLY A 162 18.70 2.10 6.47
CA GLY A 162 19.11 0.70 6.50
C GLY A 162 18.39 -0.16 5.46
N VAL A 163 18.55 -1.48 5.53
CA VAL A 163 17.86 -2.44 4.66
C VAL A 163 16.57 -2.90 5.34
N VAL A 164 15.47 -2.93 4.58
CA VAL A 164 14.13 -3.30 5.06
C VAL A 164 13.46 -4.30 4.11
N SER A 165 12.45 -5.00 4.62
CA SER A 165 11.62 -5.88 3.79
C SER A 165 10.57 -5.06 3.03
N SER A 166 10.37 -5.37 1.76
CA SER A 166 9.42 -4.69 0.88
C SER A 166 8.66 -5.69 0.02
N VAL A 167 7.35 -5.52 -0.09
CA VAL A 167 6.50 -6.35 -0.94
C VAL A 167 6.74 -5.96 -2.39
N SER A 168 7.07 -6.93 -3.24
CA SER A 168 7.26 -6.75 -4.68
C SER A 168 6.16 -7.40 -5.52
N TYR A 169 5.46 -8.37 -4.94
CA TYR A 169 4.38 -9.10 -5.60
C TYR A 169 3.45 -9.73 -4.56
N VAL A 170 2.15 -9.74 -4.83
CA VAL A 170 1.15 -10.56 -4.14
C VAL A 170 0.22 -11.14 -5.21
N ASP A 171 -0.12 -12.41 -5.09
CA ASP A 171 -1.08 -13.06 -5.98
C ASP A 171 -2.44 -12.36 -5.88
N HIS A 172 -2.95 -11.96 -7.04
CA HIS A 172 -4.20 -11.22 -7.15
C HIS A 172 -5.40 -12.06 -6.71
N ALA A 173 -5.46 -13.33 -7.10
CA ALA A 173 -6.57 -14.20 -6.77
C ALA A 173 -6.64 -14.45 -5.25
N GLU A 174 -5.49 -14.60 -4.60
CA GLU A 174 -5.40 -14.77 -3.14
C GLU A 174 -5.88 -13.51 -2.40
N MET A 175 -5.49 -12.31 -2.86
CA MET A 175 -5.99 -11.05 -2.29
C MET A 175 -7.52 -10.93 -2.42
N LEU A 176 -8.11 -11.32 -3.55
CA LEU A 176 -9.56 -11.29 -3.71
C LEU A 176 -10.24 -12.38 -2.86
N ALA A 177 -9.65 -13.55 -2.73
CA ALA A 177 -10.18 -14.66 -1.94
C ALA A 177 -10.25 -14.29 -0.45
N LEU A 178 -9.21 -13.65 0.10
CA LEU A 178 -9.18 -13.15 1.47
C LEU A 178 -10.31 -12.15 1.74
N ALA A 179 -10.57 -11.22 0.81
CA ALA A 179 -11.62 -10.22 0.96
C ALA A 179 -13.01 -10.88 0.97
N LYS A 180 -13.28 -11.75 -0.01
CA LYS A 180 -14.54 -12.48 -0.12
C LYS A 180 -14.80 -13.39 1.08
N TYR A 181 -13.75 -14.03 1.61
CA TYR A 181 -13.85 -14.84 2.81
C TYR A 181 -14.29 -14.02 4.03
N ALA A 182 -13.72 -12.83 4.23
CA ALA A 182 -14.08 -11.92 5.32
C ALA A 182 -15.55 -11.47 5.24
N VAL A 183 -16.05 -11.21 4.02
CA VAL A 183 -17.46 -10.85 3.77
C VAL A 183 -18.38 -12.05 4.01
N ALA A 184 -18.07 -13.22 3.45
CA ALA A 184 -18.92 -14.41 3.52
C ALA A 184 -19.07 -14.97 4.95
N THR A 185 -18.02 -14.88 5.76
CA THR A 185 -18.07 -15.30 7.17
C THR A 185 -19.03 -14.42 7.98
N HIS A 186 -19.09 -13.11 7.72
CA HIS A 186 -20.05 -12.21 8.38
C HIS A 186 -21.51 -12.55 8.04
N SER A 187 -21.80 -12.89 6.78
CA SER A 187 -23.16 -13.25 6.34
C SER A 187 -23.67 -14.56 6.95
N LYS A 188 -22.79 -15.47 7.40
CA LYS A 188 -23.18 -16.71 8.10
C LYS A 188 -23.45 -16.51 9.58
N THR A 189 -22.76 -15.57 10.23
CA THR A 189 -22.96 -15.32 11.67
C THR A 189 -24.30 -14.66 11.97
N THR A 190 -24.84 -13.87 11.06
CA THR A 190 -26.14 -13.20 11.19
C THR A 190 -27.34 -14.10 10.86
N SER A 191 -27.15 -15.23 10.19
CA SER A 191 -28.24 -16.16 9.84
C SER A 191 -28.52 -17.25 10.88
N VAL A 192 -27.67 -17.40 11.91
CA VAL A 192 -27.87 -18.37 13.02
C VAL A 192 -28.60 -17.75 14.22
N SER A 193 -28.94 -16.46 14.15
CA SER A 193 -29.76 -15.76 15.16
C SER A 193 -31.17 -15.50 14.63
N LYS A 194 -31.96 -16.56 14.43
CA LYS A 194 -33.43 -16.50 14.31
C LYS A 194 -34.06 -17.71 14.98
#